data_AF-A0A1W5XKC9-F1
#
_entry.id   AF-A0A1W5XKC9-F1
#
_cell.length_a   1.000
_cell.length_b   1.000
_cell.length_c   1.000
_cell.angle_alpha   90.00
_cell.angle_beta   90.00
_cell.angle_gamma   90.00
#
_symmetry.space_group_name_H-M   'P 1'
#
loop_
_entity.id
_entity.type
_entity.pdbx_description
1 polymer ?
#
loop_
_entity_poly.entity_id
_entity_poly.type
_entity_poly.pdbx_seq_one_letter_code
_entity_poly.pdbx_strand_id
1 'polypeptide(L)'
;MTAPSPGPLAALSALAAAHAPAGAPAPAVLADRPDGTVVRSGRTVAKAHAPDADPRELAARLRIAAHPLLHGILLPPLPVTAPEGFLTLTEDGRALSRWPYGSPVPPDDPDAAPWEDAARLLARLHAVDAGQLPGPVPPMRGPAKAARALARMRGALDTADVPGPRAASTAVPGHLRAAAAVIERAWSRLPSWARGAAPPPRAGTLCHGDLHLGQLVRHPAADGPWLLIDVDDLGLGDGAWDLARPAAWFATGLLAPDIWTRFLAAYGAAGGRAVAPDGDPWPDLEVPARALTVQTAALAVAKAAAGSRPLDGVEAAVVDACARMTSLPQQLAPPGPDVG
;
A
#
# COMPACT_ATOMS: atom_id res chain seq x y z
N MET A 1 -36.21 12.29 22.34
CA MET A 1 -34.99 11.65 22.85
C MET A 1 -34.39 10.84 21.72
N THR A 2 -33.43 11.41 21.00
CA THR A 2 -32.60 10.68 20.05
C THR A 2 -31.72 9.72 20.84
N ALA A 3 -31.77 8.42 20.51
CA ALA A 3 -30.85 7.45 21.08
C ALA A 3 -29.40 7.90 20.79
N PRO A 4 -28.45 7.68 21.71
CA PRO A 4 -27.06 8.00 21.44
C PRO A 4 -26.59 7.19 20.23
N SER A 5 -25.99 7.87 19.26
CA SER A 5 -25.49 7.25 18.05
C SER A 5 -24.39 6.23 18.39
N PRO A 6 -24.42 5.04 17.78
CA PRO A 6 -23.40 4.03 18.03
C PRO A 6 -22.02 4.56 17.62
N GLY A 7 -20.99 4.30 18.43
CA GLY A 7 -19.61 4.68 18.10
C GLY A 7 -19.11 4.01 16.80
N PRO A 8 -17.98 4.46 16.21
CA PRO A 8 -17.53 4.07 14.88
C PRO A 8 -17.45 2.55 14.64
N LEU A 9 -16.98 1.79 15.65
CA LEU A 9 -16.89 0.33 15.57
C LEU A 9 -18.28 -0.35 15.55
N ALA A 10 -19.25 0.20 16.25
CA ALA A 10 -20.62 -0.32 16.27
C ALA A 10 -21.34 -0.04 14.94
N ALA A 11 -21.17 1.16 14.36
CA ALA A 11 -21.67 1.47 13.02
C ALA A 11 -21.06 0.53 11.96
N LEU A 12 -19.74 0.28 12.05
CA LEU A 12 -19.03 -0.63 11.16
C LEU A 12 -19.51 -2.08 11.31
N SER A 13 -19.73 -2.53 12.54
CA SER A 13 -20.22 -3.88 12.84
C SER A 13 -21.65 -4.09 12.35
N ALA A 14 -22.52 -3.10 12.51
CA ALA A 14 -23.88 -3.10 11.96
C ALA A 14 -23.86 -3.16 10.43
N LEU A 15 -22.97 -2.40 9.79
CA LEU A 15 -22.80 -2.44 8.33
C LEU A 15 -22.34 -3.82 7.84
N ALA A 16 -21.39 -4.45 8.54
CA ALA A 16 -20.92 -5.79 8.19
C ALA A 16 -22.05 -6.83 8.32
N ALA A 17 -22.86 -6.72 9.38
CA ALA A 17 -23.98 -7.62 9.67
C ALA A 17 -25.25 -7.30 8.87
N ALA A 18 -25.25 -6.27 8.01
CA ALA A 18 -26.40 -5.94 7.19
C ALA A 18 -26.80 -7.14 6.31
N HIS A 19 -28.06 -7.57 6.43
CA HIS A 19 -28.61 -8.76 5.77
C HIS A 19 -28.07 -10.11 6.28
N ALA A 20 -27.41 -10.15 7.46
CA ALA A 20 -27.07 -11.40 8.11
C ALA A 20 -28.34 -12.12 8.62
N PRO A 21 -28.39 -13.46 8.56
CA PRO A 21 -29.51 -14.22 9.11
C PRO A 21 -29.58 -14.06 10.64
N ALA A 22 -30.78 -14.22 11.20
CA ALA A 22 -30.98 -14.23 12.65
C ALA A 22 -30.12 -15.32 13.31
N GLY A 23 -29.42 -14.97 14.39
CA GLY A 23 -28.50 -15.89 15.09
C GLY A 23 -27.11 -16.04 14.45
N ALA A 24 -26.77 -15.22 13.44
CA ALA A 24 -25.41 -15.16 12.93
C ALA A 24 -24.40 -14.84 14.06
N PRO A 25 -23.19 -15.42 14.02
CA PRO A 25 -22.13 -15.08 14.96
C PRO A 25 -21.88 -13.58 15.03
N ALA A 26 -21.44 -13.12 16.20
CA ALA A 26 -21.08 -11.72 16.41
C ALA A 26 -20.00 -11.27 15.40
N PRO A 27 -20.06 -10.02 14.90
CA PRO A 27 -19.03 -9.48 14.04
C PRO A 27 -17.64 -9.54 14.71
N ALA A 28 -16.62 -9.87 13.92
CA ALA A 28 -15.23 -9.98 14.37
C ALA A 28 -14.36 -8.93 13.69
N VAL A 29 -13.52 -8.24 14.45
CA VAL A 29 -12.52 -7.32 13.93
C VAL A 29 -11.39 -8.13 13.28
N LEU A 30 -11.17 -7.94 11.98
CA LEU A 30 -10.07 -8.57 11.24
C LEU A 30 -8.80 -7.72 11.26
N ALA A 31 -8.96 -6.38 11.26
CA ALA A 31 -7.86 -5.44 11.35
C ALA A 31 -8.35 -4.15 11.99
N ASP A 32 -7.53 -3.55 12.85
CA ASP A 32 -7.76 -2.20 13.37
C ASP A 32 -6.45 -1.42 13.31
N ARG A 33 -6.39 -0.49 12.35
CA ARG A 33 -5.20 0.33 12.07
C ARG A 33 -5.64 1.79 11.90
N PRO A 34 -4.74 2.76 12.15
CA PRO A 34 -5.07 4.18 11.99
C PRO A 34 -5.59 4.56 10.58
N ASP A 35 -5.13 3.84 9.56
CA ASP A 35 -5.48 4.00 8.15
C ASP A 35 -6.70 3.17 7.72
N GLY A 36 -7.23 2.31 8.58
CA GLY A 36 -8.46 1.59 8.32
C GLY A 36 -8.82 0.51 9.35
N THR A 37 -10.11 0.32 9.56
CA THR A 37 -10.65 -0.73 10.43
C THR A 37 -11.52 -1.67 9.60
N VAL A 38 -11.37 -2.98 9.77
CA VAL A 38 -12.04 -4.01 8.98
C VAL A 38 -12.78 -4.96 9.93
N VAL A 39 -14.08 -5.10 9.73
CA VAL A 39 -14.95 -5.98 10.52
C VAL A 39 -15.66 -6.97 9.60
N ARG A 40 -15.65 -8.24 9.98
CA ARG A 40 -16.34 -9.31 9.27
C ARG A 40 -17.60 -9.71 10.03
N SER A 41 -18.69 -9.94 9.30
CA SER A 41 -19.85 -10.68 9.77
C SER A 41 -20.23 -11.72 8.72
N GLY A 42 -20.09 -13.01 9.07
CA GLY A 42 -20.36 -14.12 8.15
C GLY A 42 -19.56 -14.05 6.85
N ARG A 43 -20.26 -13.81 5.74
CA ARG A 43 -19.71 -13.73 4.36
C ARG A 43 -19.44 -12.29 3.89
N THR A 44 -19.55 -11.32 4.79
CA THR A 44 -19.46 -9.90 4.47
C THR A 44 -18.39 -9.25 5.31
N VAL A 45 -17.72 -8.26 4.72
CA VAL A 45 -16.75 -7.39 5.38
C VAL A 45 -17.22 -5.96 5.25
N ALA A 46 -17.13 -5.19 6.33
CA ALA A 46 -17.21 -3.75 6.27
C ALA A 46 -15.83 -3.15 6.57
N LYS A 47 -15.47 -2.10 5.83
CA LYS A 47 -14.23 -1.35 6.01
C LYS A 47 -14.57 0.10 6.36
N ALA A 48 -14.01 0.58 7.46
CA ALA A 48 -13.90 2.01 7.74
C ALA A 48 -12.57 2.50 7.15
N HIS A 49 -12.64 3.48 6.27
CA HIS A 49 -11.47 4.04 5.60
C HIS A 49 -10.73 5.03 6.52
N ALA A 50 -9.56 5.46 6.07
CA ALA A 50 -8.77 6.49 6.76
C ALA A 50 -9.62 7.75 6.97
N PRO A 51 -9.59 8.38 8.16
CA PRO A 51 -10.38 9.57 8.46
C PRO A 51 -10.11 10.77 7.53
N ASP A 52 -8.91 10.85 6.95
CA ASP A 52 -8.47 11.89 6.03
C ASP A 52 -8.68 11.55 4.55
N ALA A 53 -9.31 10.42 4.23
CA ALA A 53 -9.62 10.05 2.85
C ALA A 53 -10.73 10.94 2.28
N ASP A 54 -10.52 11.51 1.09
CA ASP A 54 -11.56 12.26 0.37
C ASP A 54 -12.71 11.31 -0.01
N PRO A 55 -13.94 11.52 0.53
CA PRO A 55 -15.07 10.66 0.23
C PRO A 55 -15.46 10.62 -1.25
N ARG A 56 -15.24 11.71 -2.00
CA ARG A 56 -15.57 11.78 -3.43
C ARG A 56 -14.63 10.94 -4.26
N GLU A 57 -13.33 11.05 -4.01
CA GLU A 57 -12.36 10.19 -4.70
C GLU A 57 -12.55 8.71 -4.32
N LEU A 58 -12.84 8.44 -3.04
CA LEU A 58 -13.10 7.07 -2.58
C LEU A 58 -14.36 6.48 -3.25
N ALA A 59 -15.44 7.25 -3.33
CA ALA A 59 -16.63 6.83 -4.07
C ALA A 59 -16.33 6.55 -5.55
N ALA A 60 -15.45 7.33 -6.19
CA ALA A 60 -15.00 7.06 -7.55
C ALA A 60 -14.21 5.75 -7.66
N ARG A 61 -13.26 5.50 -6.75
CA ARG A 61 -12.49 4.24 -6.70
C ARG A 61 -13.39 3.02 -6.48
N LEU A 62 -14.41 3.13 -5.63
CA LEU A 62 -15.39 2.06 -5.40
C LEU A 62 -16.25 1.78 -6.64
N ARG A 63 -16.71 2.82 -7.34
CA ARG A 63 -17.43 2.65 -8.63
C ARG A 63 -16.55 2.01 -9.70
N ILE A 64 -15.27 2.36 -9.77
CA ILE A 64 -14.31 1.73 -10.68
C ILE A 64 -14.12 0.25 -10.31
N ALA A 65 -13.96 -0.08 -9.03
CA ALA A 65 -13.82 -1.45 -8.56
C ALA A 65 -15.05 -2.33 -8.86
N ALA A 66 -16.25 -1.73 -8.88
CA ALA A 66 -17.49 -2.40 -9.25
C ALA A 66 -17.73 -2.50 -10.77
N HIS A 67 -16.92 -1.84 -11.59
CA HIS A 67 -17.16 -1.75 -13.03
C HIS A 67 -16.89 -3.10 -13.72
N PRO A 68 -17.70 -3.52 -14.72
CA PRO A 68 -17.56 -4.83 -15.36
C PRO A 68 -16.19 -5.11 -15.99
N LEU A 69 -15.47 -4.08 -16.45
CA LEU A 69 -14.10 -4.23 -16.98
C LEU A 69 -13.09 -4.71 -15.92
N LEU A 70 -13.41 -4.57 -14.64
CA LEU A 70 -12.56 -4.97 -13.52
C LEU A 70 -12.98 -6.32 -12.93
N HIS A 71 -14.00 -6.98 -13.49
CA HIS A 71 -14.41 -8.31 -13.06
C HIS A 71 -13.27 -9.33 -13.23
N GLY A 72 -13.05 -10.10 -12.18
CA GLY A 72 -11.94 -11.04 -12.11
C GLY A 72 -10.57 -10.38 -11.93
N ILE A 73 -10.49 -9.06 -11.72
CA ILE A 73 -9.26 -8.32 -11.39
C ILE A 73 -9.38 -7.78 -9.96
N LEU A 74 -10.39 -6.94 -9.71
CA LEU A 74 -10.72 -6.41 -8.40
C LEU A 74 -11.92 -7.15 -7.82
N LEU A 75 -11.95 -7.32 -6.49
CA LEU A 75 -13.15 -7.77 -5.81
C LEU A 75 -14.21 -6.64 -5.86
N PRO A 76 -15.41 -6.86 -6.41
CA PRO A 76 -16.42 -5.80 -6.47
C PRO A 76 -17.01 -5.52 -5.07
N PRO A 77 -17.19 -4.24 -4.69
CA PRO A 77 -17.87 -3.89 -3.44
C PRO A 77 -19.37 -4.22 -3.48
N LEU A 78 -19.96 -4.39 -2.31
CA LEU A 78 -21.41 -4.57 -2.12
C LEU A 78 -22.11 -3.21 -1.98
N PRO A 79 -23.30 -3.00 -2.58
CA PRO A 79 -24.07 -1.77 -2.41
C PRO A 79 -24.47 -1.52 -0.95
N VAL A 80 -24.31 -0.29 -0.46
CA VAL A 80 -24.66 0.13 0.92
C VAL A 80 -25.89 1.01 1.01
N THR A 81 -26.25 1.74 -0.06
CA THR A 81 -27.45 2.60 -0.10
C THR A 81 -28.38 2.21 -1.26
N ALA A 82 -28.21 2.84 -2.41
CA ALA A 82 -28.90 2.51 -3.66
C ALA A 82 -28.03 1.59 -4.54
N PRO A 83 -28.57 0.99 -5.62
CA PRO A 83 -27.72 0.43 -6.68
C PRO A 83 -26.65 1.44 -7.09
N GLU A 84 -25.39 1.00 -7.18
CA GLU A 84 -24.19 1.84 -7.42
C GLU A 84 -23.73 2.75 -6.26
N GLY A 85 -24.48 2.80 -5.15
CA GLY A 85 -24.07 3.46 -3.91
C GLY A 85 -23.20 2.55 -3.05
N PHE A 86 -21.88 2.63 -3.20
CA PHE A 86 -20.90 1.76 -2.49
C PHE A 86 -20.27 2.37 -1.23
N LEU A 87 -20.57 3.65 -0.96
CA LEU A 87 -20.02 4.39 0.16
C LEU A 87 -21.14 4.96 1.04
N THR A 88 -20.94 4.91 2.36
CA THR A 88 -21.75 5.64 3.34
C THR A 88 -20.84 6.35 4.33
N LEU A 89 -21.35 7.38 4.99
CA LEU A 89 -20.61 8.14 6.00
C LEU A 89 -21.25 7.91 7.36
N THR A 90 -20.41 7.79 8.38
CA THR A 90 -20.80 7.92 9.78
C THR A 90 -21.15 9.38 10.11
N GLU A 91 -21.75 9.61 11.27
CA GLU A 91 -22.09 10.97 11.73
C GLU A 91 -20.85 11.85 11.93
N ASP A 92 -19.72 11.26 12.33
CA ASP A 92 -18.41 11.91 12.42
C ASP A 92 -17.69 12.02 11.07
N GLY A 93 -18.35 11.67 9.96
CA GLY A 93 -17.84 11.82 8.60
C GLY A 93 -16.88 10.73 8.15
N ARG A 94 -16.59 9.73 8.98
CA ARG A 94 -15.75 8.59 8.60
C ARG A 94 -16.44 7.74 7.54
N ALA A 95 -15.74 7.50 6.43
CA ALA A 95 -16.27 6.80 5.28
C ALA A 95 -16.22 5.28 5.45
N LEU A 96 -17.32 4.60 5.10
CA LEU A 96 -17.50 3.16 5.22
C LEU A 96 -17.89 2.52 3.89
N SER A 97 -17.37 1.32 3.62
CA SER A 97 -17.73 0.47 2.47
C SER A 97 -17.99 -0.97 2.89
N ARG A 98 -18.66 -1.74 2.04
CA ARG A 98 -19.02 -3.16 2.29
C ARG A 98 -18.55 -4.05 1.14
N TRP A 99 -18.13 -5.26 1.45
CA TRP A 99 -17.46 -6.18 0.52
C TRP A 99 -17.86 -7.64 0.79
N PRO A 100 -17.81 -8.52 -0.21
CA PRO A 100 -17.78 -9.96 0.05
C PRO A 100 -16.54 -10.33 0.86
N TYR A 101 -16.64 -11.33 1.73
CA TYR A 101 -15.48 -11.91 2.38
C TYR A 101 -14.74 -12.85 1.43
N GLY A 102 -13.45 -12.62 1.23
CA GLY A 102 -12.53 -13.53 0.57
C GLY A 102 -11.46 -14.06 1.52
N SER A 103 -10.86 -15.21 1.20
CA SER A 103 -9.76 -15.78 1.98
C SER A 103 -8.46 -15.04 1.65
N PRO A 104 -7.79 -14.38 2.61
CA PRO A 104 -6.52 -13.70 2.36
C PRO A 104 -5.39 -14.71 2.13
N VAL A 105 -4.25 -14.23 1.62
CA VAL A 105 -3.00 -14.99 1.60
C VAL A 105 -2.62 -15.39 3.04
N PRO A 106 -2.37 -16.69 3.33
CA PRO A 106 -1.93 -17.13 4.64
C PRO A 106 -0.58 -16.50 5.01
N PRO A 107 -0.42 -15.89 6.20
CA PRO A 107 0.83 -15.25 6.60
C PRO A 107 1.90 -16.26 7.07
N ASP A 108 1.50 -17.49 7.36
CA ASP A 108 2.31 -18.57 7.93
C ASP A 108 2.94 -19.50 6.88
N ASP A 109 2.62 -19.32 5.61
CA ASP A 109 3.23 -20.03 4.48
C ASP A 109 3.71 -19.04 3.39
N PRO A 110 4.88 -18.42 3.58
CA PRO A 110 5.45 -17.48 2.60
C PRO A 110 5.75 -18.12 1.24
N ASP A 111 6.01 -19.43 1.19
CA ASP A 111 6.33 -20.15 -0.04
C ASP A 111 5.08 -20.37 -0.92
N ALA A 112 3.88 -20.37 -0.30
CA ALA A 112 2.60 -20.38 -1.00
C ALA A 112 2.14 -18.99 -1.48
N ALA A 113 2.96 -17.94 -1.33
CA ALA A 113 2.64 -16.61 -1.79
C ALA A 113 2.31 -16.59 -3.30
N PRO A 114 1.16 -16.05 -3.72
CA PRO A 114 0.68 -16.13 -5.11
C PRO A 114 1.29 -15.03 -5.99
N TRP A 115 2.62 -15.01 -6.11
CA TRP A 115 3.35 -13.96 -6.83
C TRP A 115 2.98 -13.89 -8.31
N GLU A 116 2.93 -15.03 -9.00
CA GLU A 116 2.59 -15.09 -10.41
C GLU A 116 1.14 -14.66 -10.67
N ASP A 117 0.21 -15.00 -9.77
CA ASP A 117 -1.18 -14.53 -9.87
C ASP A 117 -1.27 -13.02 -9.64
N ALA A 118 -0.54 -12.48 -8.66
CA ALA A 118 -0.46 -11.04 -8.43
C ALA A 118 0.09 -10.30 -9.66
N ALA A 119 1.14 -10.84 -10.29
CA ALA A 119 1.70 -10.32 -11.54
C ALA A 119 0.66 -10.31 -12.68
N ARG A 120 -0.08 -11.41 -12.89
CA ARG A 120 -1.13 -11.48 -13.91
C ARG A 120 -2.27 -10.49 -13.63
N LEU A 121 -2.66 -10.33 -12.38
CA LEU A 121 -3.69 -9.37 -11.97
C LEU A 121 -3.25 -7.93 -12.24
N LEU A 122 -2.00 -7.57 -11.93
CA LEU A 122 -1.45 -6.25 -12.27
C LEU A 122 -1.40 -6.03 -13.78
N ALA A 123 -0.93 -7.00 -14.57
CA ALA A 123 -0.88 -6.86 -16.02
C ALA A 123 -2.27 -6.58 -16.59
N ARG A 124 -3.28 -7.32 -16.13
CA ARG A 124 -4.68 -7.12 -16.52
C ARG A 124 -5.22 -5.77 -16.06
N LEU A 125 -4.93 -5.33 -14.83
CA LEU A 125 -5.31 -4.01 -14.33
C LEU A 125 -4.70 -2.91 -15.20
N HIS A 126 -3.40 -3.02 -15.50
CA HIS A 126 -2.70 -2.04 -16.31
C HIS A 126 -3.20 -2.02 -17.74
N ALA A 127 -3.79 -3.10 -18.27
CA ALA A 127 -4.34 -3.15 -19.62
C ALA A 127 -5.71 -2.46 -19.77
N VAL A 128 -6.39 -2.13 -18.68
CA VAL A 128 -7.71 -1.46 -18.72
C VAL A 128 -7.56 -0.05 -19.29
N ASP A 129 -8.38 0.29 -20.28
CA ASP A 129 -8.50 1.65 -20.79
C ASP A 129 -9.31 2.51 -19.79
N ALA A 130 -8.61 3.46 -19.16
CA ALA A 130 -9.22 4.36 -18.18
C ALA A 130 -10.30 5.27 -18.79
N GLY A 131 -10.29 5.50 -20.12
CA GLY A 131 -11.34 6.25 -20.82
C GLY A 131 -12.71 5.56 -20.80
N GLN A 132 -12.74 4.24 -20.54
CA GLN A 132 -13.97 3.45 -20.44
C GLN A 132 -14.51 3.34 -19.01
N LEU A 133 -13.82 3.92 -18.03
CA LEU A 133 -14.17 3.84 -16.62
C LEU A 133 -15.05 5.01 -16.18
N PRO A 134 -15.87 4.83 -15.13
CA PRO A 134 -16.77 5.88 -14.67
C PRO A 134 -15.97 7.04 -14.02
N GLY A 135 -15.84 8.15 -14.75
CA GLY A 135 -14.86 9.19 -14.49
C GLY A 135 -15.37 10.50 -13.85
N PRO A 136 -14.45 11.44 -13.53
CA PRO A 136 -13.00 11.33 -13.74
C PRO A 136 -12.32 10.33 -12.81
N VAL A 137 -11.34 9.58 -13.31
CA VAL A 137 -10.53 8.63 -12.51
C VAL A 137 -9.55 9.43 -11.65
N PRO A 138 -9.55 9.26 -10.31
CA PRO A 138 -8.59 9.95 -9.44
C PRO A 138 -7.13 9.54 -9.73
N PRO A 139 -6.13 10.37 -9.37
CA PRO A 139 -4.74 9.94 -9.40
C PRO A 139 -4.50 8.78 -8.41
N MET A 140 -3.60 7.87 -8.76
CA MET A 140 -3.12 6.85 -7.82
C MET A 140 -2.32 7.52 -6.71
N ARG A 141 -2.39 6.96 -5.50
CA ARG A 141 -1.86 7.62 -4.29
C ARG A 141 -0.50 7.11 -3.85
N GLY A 142 0.15 6.23 -4.61
CA GLY A 142 1.45 5.63 -4.27
C GLY A 142 2.52 6.64 -3.83
N PRO A 143 2.92 7.61 -4.69
CA PRO A 143 3.90 8.64 -4.31
C PRO A 143 3.46 9.50 -3.12
N ALA A 144 2.16 9.83 -3.04
CA ALA A 144 1.61 10.55 -1.89
C ALA A 144 1.69 9.73 -0.60
N LYS A 145 1.52 8.40 -0.67
CA LYS A 145 1.66 7.48 0.45
C LYS A 145 3.10 7.38 0.93
N ALA A 146 4.07 7.36 0.01
CA ALA A 146 5.49 7.47 0.34
C ALA A 146 5.79 8.77 1.08
N ALA A 147 5.30 9.91 0.60
CA ALA A 147 5.46 11.20 1.28
C ALA A 147 4.82 11.22 2.68
N ARG A 148 3.62 10.64 2.83
CA ARG A 148 2.94 10.48 4.13
C ARG A 148 3.76 9.63 5.11
N ALA A 149 4.46 8.60 4.63
CA ALA A 149 5.33 7.80 5.49
C ALA A 149 6.49 8.61 6.07
N LEU A 150 7.12 9.49 5.28
CA LEU A 150 8.15 10.41 5.77
C LEU A 150 7.58 11.40 6.80
N ALA A 151 6.41 11.98 6.51
CA ALA A 151 5.75 12.87 7.46
C ALA A 151 5.45 12.16 8.79
N ARG A 152 5.00 10.90 8.73
CA ARG A 152 4.76 10.07 9.92
C ARG A 152 6.03 9.77 10.70
N MET A 153 7.14 9.49 10.02
CA MET A 153 8.45 9.32 10.66
C MET A 153 8.86 10.57 11.42
N ARG A 154 8.81 11.74 10.78
CA ARG A 154 9.13 13.04 11.39
C ARG A 154 8.27 13.30 12.62
N GLY A 155 6.94 13.18 12.48
CA GLY A 155 6.00 13.39 13.57
C GLY A 155 6.23 12.44 14.75
N ALA A 156 6.53 11.16 14.50
CA ALA A 156 6.82 10.21 15.57
C ALA A 156 8.07 10.59 16.38
N LEU A 157 9.13 11.04 15.70
CA LEU A 157 10.36 11.50 16.35
C LEU A 157 10.13 12.80 17.13
N ASP A 158 9.37 13.74 16.56
CA ASP A 158 9.01 15.00 17.23
C ASP A 158 8.18 14.74 18.50
N THR A 159 7.18 13.83 18.43
CA THR A 159 6.35 13.50 19.60
C THR A 159 7.13 12.83 20.72
N ALA A 160 8.14 12.01 20.37
CA ALA A 160 9.00 11.36 21.34
C ALA A 160 10.00 12.34 22.00
N ASP A 161 10.19 13.53 21.42
CA ASP A 161 11.05 14.58 21.97
C ASP A 161 10.34 15.50 22.98
N VAL A 162 9.01 15.43 23.11
CA VAL A 162 8.25 16.24 24.07
C VAL A 162 8.34 15.63 25.48
N PRO A 163 8.87 16.35 26.49
CA PRO A 163 8.90 15.85 27.87
C PRO A 163 7.49 15.67 28.43
N GLY A 164 7.11 14.42 28.75
CA GLY A 164 5.82 14.13 29.39
C GLY A 164 5.82 14.44 30.90
N PRO A 165 4.69 14.85 31.50
CA PRO A 165 4.61 15.25 32.92
C PRO A 165 4.83 14.13 33.94
N ARG A 166 5.07 12.87 33.51
CA ARG A 166 5.23 11.70 34.40
C ARG A 166 6.35 10.72 34.04
N ALA A 167 7.24 11.04 33.10
CA ALA A 167 8.37 10.17 32.77
C ALA A 167 9.68 10.97 32.78
N ALA A 168 10.75 10.38 33.33
CA ALA A 168 12.10 10.81 32.99
C ALA A 168 12.20 10.85 31.46
N SER A 169 12.62 11.97 30.90
CA SER A 169 12.78 12.19 29.46
C SER A 169 13.42 10.96 28.80
N THR A 170 12.64 10.21 28.02
CA THR A 170 13.17 9.15 27.16
C THR A 170 13.43 9.79 25.82
N ALA A 171 14.48 10.62 25.76
CA ALA A 171 14.94 11.19 24.51
C ALA A 171 15.00 10.11 23.42
N VAL A 172 14.55 10.43 22.21
CA VAL A 172 14.60 9.50 21.08
C VAL A 172 16.00 8.88 21.00
N PRO A 173 16.13 7.54 21.04
CA PRO A 173 17.43 6.90 20.95
C PRO A 173 18.22 7.41 19.74
N GLY A 174 19.48 7.82 19.95
CA GLY A 174 20.29 8.46 18.90
C GLY A 174 20.41 7.65 17.61
N HIS A 175 20.31 6.32 17.70
CA HIS A 175 20.29 5.43 16.54
C HIS A 175 19.05 5.60 15.64
N LEU A 176 17.87 5.88 16.20
CA LEU A 176 16.66 6.13 15.40
C LEU A 176 16.76 7.48 14.66
N ARG A 177 17.34 8.50 15.31
CA ARG A 177 17.61 9.78 14.63
C ARG A 177 18.66 9.64 13.52
N ALA A 178 19.70 8.84 13.75
CA ALA A 178 20.70 8.54 12.73
C ALA A 178 20.08 7.81 11.52
N ALA A 179 19.22 6.82 11.77
CA ALA A 179 18.44 6.13 10.74
C ALA A 179 17.54 7.10 9.96
N ALA A 180 16.78 7.96 10.66
CA ALA A 180 15.94 8.96 10.03
C ALA A 180 16.74 9.92 9.11
N ALA A 181 17.92 10.38 9.55
CA ALA A 181 18.77 11.23 8.74
C ALA A 181 19.27 10.55 7.45
N VAL A 182 19.56 9.24 7.49
CA VAL A 182 19.88 8.45 6.30
C VAL A 182 18.67 8.39 5.35
N ILE A 183 17.49 8.10 5.88
CA ILE A 183 16.24 8.00 5.11
C ILE A 183 15.91 9.34 4.44
N GLU A 184 16.06 10.47 5.15
CA GLU A 184 15.86 11.81 4.61
C GLU A 184 16.81 12.15 3.46
N ARG A 185 18.08 11.75 3.57
CA ARG A 185 19.06 11.92 2.47
C ARG A 185 18.70 11.05 1.26
N ALA A 186 18.23 9.82 1.48
CA ALA A 186 17.79 8.96 0.39
C ALA A 186 16.54 9.54 -0.29
N TRP A 187 15.58 10.01 0.50
CA TRP A 187 14.36 10.67 0.02
C TRP A 187 14.68 11.90 -0.83
N SER A 188 15.57 12.78 -0.37
CA SER A 188 15.87 14.04 -1.09
C SER A 188 16.53 13.83 -2.47
N ARG A 189 17.16 12.67 -2.70
CA ARG A 189 17.74 12.29 -4.00
C ARG A 189 16.71 11.74 -4.99
N LEU A 190 15.47 11.48 -4.56
CA LEU A 190 14.39 11.02 -5.45
C LEU A 190 13.81 12.20 -6.26
N PRO A 191 13.41 11.95 -7.53
CA PRO A 191 12.76 12.97 -8.33
C PRO A 191 11.44 13.43 -7.69
N SER A 192 11.04 14.67 -7.96
CA SER A 192 9.87 15.31 -7.35
C SER A 192 8.58 14.50 -7.52
N TRP A 193 8.40 13.83 -8.65
CA TRP A 193 7.21 13.02 -8.91
C TRP A 193 7.12 11.80 -8.00
N ALA A 194 8.22 11.09 -7.76
CA ALA A 194 8.27 9.94 -6.86
C ALA A 194 8.06 10.36 -5.39
N ARG A 195 8.32 11.64 -5.11
CA ARG A 195 8.04 12.28 -3.82
C ARG A 195 6.61 12.81 -3.67
N GLY A 196 5.75 12.62 -4.68
CA GLY A 196 4.39 13.16 -4.69
C GLY A 196 4.32 14.68 -4.80
N ALA A 197 5.42 15.34 -5.18
CA ALA A 197 5.52 16.80 -5.31
C ALA A 197 5.34 17.31 -6.75
N ALA A 198 5.20 16.41 -7.72
CA ALA A 198 4.91 16.69 -9.12
C ALA A 198 4.16 15.50 -9.77
N PRO A 199 3.45 15.70 -10.89
CA PRO A 199 2.88 14.59 -11.66
C PRO A 199 3.98 13.62 -12.17
N PRO A 200 3.71 12.31 -12.24
CA PRO A 200 4.64 11.35 -12.82
C PRO A 200 4.79 11.57 -14.33
N PRO A 201 5.95 11.24 -14.92
CA PRO A 201 6.18 11.36 -16.35
C PRO A 201 5.25 10.45 -17.17
N ARG A 202 4.85 9.31 -16.58
CA ARG A 202 3.82 8.41 -17.12
C ARG A 202 2.66 8.38 -16.14
N ALA A 203 1.48 8.87 -16.56
CA ALA A 203 0.31 8.98 -15.70
C ALA A 203 -0.95 8.30 -16.28
N GLY A 204 -0.80 7.57 -17.39
CA GLY A 204 -1.94 7.03 -18.16
C GLY A 204 -2.35 5.60 -17.79
N THR A 205 -1.70 4.98 -16.80
CA THR A 205 -1.99 3.59 -16.42
C THR A 205 -2.91 3.58 -15.20
N LEU A 206 -3.94 2.73 -15.22
CA LEU A 206 -4.69 2.42 -14.01
C LEU A 206 -3.82 1.53 -13.11
N CYS A 207 -3.40 2.08 -11.97
CA CYS A 207 -2.54 1.42 -10.99
C CYS A 207 -3.32 1.13 -9.71
N HIS A 208 -2.97 0.05 -9.03
CA HIS A 208 -3.40 -0.29 -7.69
C HIS A 208 -2.93 0.76 -6.65
N GLY A 209 -1.68 1.22 -6.79
CA GLY A 209 -1.10 2.31 -6.01
C GLY A 209 -0.41 1.89 -4.71
N ASP A 210 -0.68 0.69 -4.18
CA ASP A 210 -0.01 0.17 -2.97
C ASP A 210 0.17 -1.37 -2.92
N LEU A 211 0.31 -2.06 -4.06
CA LEU A 211 0.32 -3.52 -4.07
C LEU A 211 1.22 -4.15 -2.99
N HIS A 212 0.64 -5.05 -2.20
CA HIS A 212 1.35 -6.04 -1.39
C HIS A 212 0.53 -7.33 -1.29
N LEU A 213 1.16 -8.45 -0.90
CA LEU A 213 0.47 -9.76 -0.88
C LEU A 213 -0.77 -9.81 0.04
N GLY A 214 -0.77 -9.03 1.12
CA GLY A 214 -1.96 -8.83 1.97
C GLY A 214 -3.16 -8.13 1.29
N GLN A 215 -3.03 -7.67 0.04
CA GLN A 215 -4.11 -7.09 -0.77
C GLN A 215 -4.67 -8.07 -1.81
N LEU A 216 -4.42 -9.38 -1.62
CA LEU A 216 -5.05 -10.43 -2.41
C LEU A 216 -5.99 -11.27 -1.55
N VAL A 217 -7.14 -11.61 -2.12
CA VAL A 217 -8.07 -12.59 -1.56
C VAL A 217 -8.57 -13.56 -2.62
N ARG A 218 -8.84 -14.81 -2.22
CA ARG A 218 -9.61 -15.75 -3.05
C ARG A 218 -11.10 -15.50 -2.86
N HIS A 219 -11.83 -15.37 -3.96
CA HIS A 219 -13.30 -15.25 -3.92
C HIS A 219 -13.98 -16.06 -5.04
N PRO A 220 -14.96 -16.96 -4.74
CA PRO A 220 -15.44 -17.32 -3.39
C PRO A 220 -14.32 -17.81 -2.47
N ALA A 221 -14.49 -17.65 -1.16
CA ALA A 221 -13.49 -18.03 -0.17
C ALA A 221 -13.07 -19.51 -0.34
N ALA A 222 -11.81 -19.80 -0.02
CA ALA A 222 -11.09 -21.08 -0.23
C ALA A 222 -10.77 -21.44 -1.70
N ASP A 223 -11.77 -21.46 -2.58
CA ASP A 223 -11.61 -22.13 -3.90
C ASP A 223 -11.60 -21.17 -5.10
N GLY A 224 -11.89 -19.90 -4.87
CA GLY A 224 -11.99 -18.90 -5.93
C GLY A 224 -10.64 -18.46 -6.52
N PRO A 225 -10.69 -17.77 -7.67
CA PRO A 225 -9.52 -17.06 -8.19
C PRO A 225 -9.08 -15.95 -7.22
N TRP A 226 -7.80 -15.59 -7.32
CA TRP A 226 -7.28 -14.41 -6.64
C TRP A 226 -7.85 -13.12 -7.26
N LEU A 227 -8.15 -12.16 -6.39
CA LEU A 227 -8.59 -10.82 -6.74
C LEU A 227 -7.85 -9.79 -5.87
N LEU A 228 -7.63 -8.62 -6.44
CA LEU A 228 -7.09 -7.46 -5.75
C LEU A 228 -8.18 -6.82 -4.87
N ILE A 229 -7.79 -6.36 -3.69
CA ILE A 229 -8.62 -5.61 -2.73
C ILE A 229 -7.89 -4.35 -2.29
N ASP A 230 -8.54 -3.53 -1.45
CA ASP A 230 -7.94 -2.33 -0.86
C ASP A 230 -7.68 -1.22 -1.88
N VAL A 231 -8.76 -0.81 -2.56
CA VAL A 231 -8.75 0.15 -3.67
C VAL A 231 -8.56 1.61 -3.26
N ASP A 232 -8.14 1.90 -2.02
CA ASP A 232 -8.06 3.26 -1.47
C ASP A 232 -7.00 4.13 -2.17
N ASP A 233 -6.00 3.49 -2.77
CA ASP A 233 -4.90 4.12 -3.48
C ASP A 233 -4.98 3.95 -5.01
N LEU A 234 -6.04 3.27 -5.50
CA LEU A 234 -6.30 3.00 -6.92
C LEU A 234 -6.43 4.31 -7.71
N GLY A 235 -5.84 4.37 -8.89
CA GLY A 235 -6.04 5.51 -9.78
C GLY A 235 -5.07 5.56 -10.95
N LEU A 236 -5.03 6.72 -11.61
CA LEU A 236 -4.12 6.97 -12.72
C LEU A 236 -2.70 7.30 -12.24
N GLY A 237 -1.68 6.63 -12.79
CA GLY A 237 -0.28 6.92 -12.52
C GLY A 237 0.70 6.14 -13.39
N ASP A 238 1.91 5.97 -12.86
CA ASP A 238 2.98 5.18 -13.48
C ASP A 238 2.80 3.71 -13.08
N GLY A 239 2.65 2.82 -14.07
CA GLY A 239 2.48 1.39 -13.85
C GLY A 239 3.67 0.73 -13.16
N ALA A 240 4.88 1.29 -13.29
CA ALA A 240 6.07 0.76 -12.63
C ALA A 240 5.95 0.82 -11.09
N TRP A 241 5.09 1.70 -10.56
CA TRP A 241 4.86 1.83 -9.12
C TRP A 241 4.28 0.57 -8.48
N ASP A 242 3.42 -0.17 -9.19
CA ASP A 242 2.83 -1.40 -8.65
C ASP A 242 3.81 -2.57 -8.61
N LEU A 243 4.89 -2.51 -9.38
CA LEU A 243 5.99 -3.47 -9.35
C LEU A 243 7.09 -3.07 -8.35
N ALA A 244 6.99 -1.87 -7.78
CA ALA A 244 8.06 -1.26 -6.99
C ALA A 244 8.37 -2.01 -5.70
N ARG A 245 7.36 -2.56 -5.02
CA ARG A 245 7.56 -3.30 -3.77
C ARG A 245 8.34 -4.60 -3.98
N PRO A 246 7.94 -5.52 -4.89
CA PRO A 246 8.75 -6.70 -5.15
C PRO A 246 10.13 -6.34 -5.72
N ALA A 247 10.24 -5.30 -6.56
CA ALA A 247 11.53 -4.81 -7.05
C ALA A 247 12.44 -4.33 -5.89
N ALA A 248 11.88 -3.55 -4.95
CA ALA A 248 12.59 -3.09 -3.77
C ALA A 248 13.06 -4.26 -2.91
N TRP A 249 12.21 -5.26 -2.68
CA TRP A 249 12.58 -6.44 -1.90
C TRP A 249 13.66 -7.27 -2.58
N PHE A 250 13.61 -7.41 -3.90
CA PHE A 250 14.67 -8.06 -4.66
C PHE A 250 15.99 -7.29 -4.56
N ALA A 251 15.98 -5.96 -4.75
CA ALA A 251 17.17 -5.11 -4.61
C ALA A 251 17.79 -5.13 -3.20
N THR A 252 16.99 -5.35 -2.16
CA THR A 252 17.47 -5.45 -0.78
C THR A 252 17.78 -6.87 -0.31
N GLY A 253 17.58 -7.88 -1.16
CA GLY A 253 17.79 -9.29 -0.81
C GLY A 253 16.69 -9.90 0.06
N LEU A 254 15.54 -9.23 0.20
CA LEU A 254 14.37 -9.72 0.92
C LEU A 254 13.47 -10.62 0.06
N LEU A 255 13.63 -10.58 -1.27
CA LEU A 255 12.93 -11.45 -2.22
C LEU A 255 13.93 -12.33 -2.95
N ALA A 256 13.68 -13.64 -2.97
CA ALA A 256 14.53 -14.59 -3.67
C ALA A 256 14.58 -14.29 -5.19
N PRO A 257 15.76 -14.40 -5.84
CA PRO A 257 15.89 -14.11 -7.27
C PRO A 257 14.96 -14.92 -8.18
N ASP A 258 14.71 -16.20 -7.86
CA ASP A 258 13.77 -17.03 -8.62
C ASP A 258 12.32 -16.54 -8.52
N ILE A 259 11.91 -16.06 -7.34
CA ILE A 259 10.56 -15.49 -7.16
C ILE A 259 10.42 -14.21 -8.00
N TRP A 260 11.42 -13.33 -7.95
CA TRP A 260 11.44 -12.11 -8.77
C TRP A 260 11.36 -12.43 -10.28
N THR A 261 12.15 -13.40 -10.73
CA THR A 261 12.19 -13.83 -12.14
C THR A 261 10.83 -14.39 -12.58
N ARG A 262 10.22 -15.28 -11.79
CA ARG A 262 8.88 -15.83 -12.09
C ARG A 262 7.79 -14.76 -12.09
N PHE A 263 7.85 -13.81 -11.15
CA PHE A 263 6.92 -12.69 -11.06
C PHE A 263 6.97 -11.83 -12.34
N LEU A 264 8.17 -11.39 -12.75
CA LEU A 264 8.33 -10.59 -13.97
C LEU A 264 7.94 -11.37 -15.23
N ALA A 265 8.31 -12.65 -15.32
CA ALA A 265 7.93 -13.50 -16.45
C ALA A 265 6.41 -13.64 -16.55
N ALA A 266 5.72 -13.85 -15.42
CA ALA A 266 4.26 -13.92 -15.39
C ALA A 266 3.60 -12.58 -15.75
N TYR A 267 4.18 -11.45 -15.33
CA TYR A 267 3.72 -10.10 -15.67
C TYR A 267 3.83 -9.85 -17.17
N GLY A 268 5.01 -10.09 -17.76
CA GLY A 268 5.25 -9.93 -19.19
C GLY A 268 4.40 -10.86 -20.04
N ALA A 269 4.30 -12.14 -19.67
CA ALA A 269 3.48 -13.12 -20.38
C ALA A 269 1.97 -12.78 -20.37
N ALA A 270 1.51 -12.01 -19.38
CA ALA A 270 0.14 -11.51 -19.30
C ALA A 270 -0.08 -10.16 -20.04
N GLY A 271 0.93 -9.67 -20.79
CA GLY A 271 0.85 -8.42 -21.55
C GLY A 271 1.17 -7.18 -20.72
N GLY A 272 1.90 -7.34 -19.61
CA GLY A 272 2.32 -6.23 -18.76
C GLY A 272 3.11 -5.15 -19.51
N ARG A 273 2.79 -3.88 -19.24
CA ARG A 273 3.33 -2.71 -19.97
C ARG A 273 4.10 -1.70 -19.12
N ALA A 274 4.27 -1.99 -17.83
CA ALA A 274 4.93 -1.09 -16.88
C ALA A 274 6.45 -1.03 -17.02
N VAL A 275 7.04 -2.05 -17.63
CA VAL A 275 8.49 -2.18 -17.91
C VAL A 275 8.66 -2.61 -19.36
N ALA A 276 9.86 -2.40 -19.91
CA ALA A 276 10.21 -2.94 -21.22
C ALA A 276 9.95 -4.47 -21.28
N PRO A 277 9.36 -4.99 -22.37
CA PRO A 277 9.03 -6.43 -22.48
C PRO A 277 10.27 -7.32 -22.57
N ASP A 278 11.36 -6.78 -23.11
CA ASP A 278 12.65 -7.44 -23.25
C ASP A 278 13.77 -6.59 -22.62
N GLY A 279 14.78 -7.26 -22.06
CA GLY A 279 15.96 -6.61 -21.51
C GLY A 279 15.86 -6.28 -20.02
N ASP A 280 16.64 -5.28 -19.60
CA ASP A 280 16.74 -4.86 -18.20
C ASP A 280 15.50 -4.05 -17.77
N PRO A 281 14.72 -4.48 -16.75
CA PRO A 281 13.57 -3.73 -16.26
C PRO A 281 13.94 -2.55 -15.34
N TRP A 282 15.19 -2.46 -14.89
CA TRP A 282 15.63 -1.46 -13.91
C TRP A 282 15.51 0.01 -14.34
N PRO A 283 15.69 0.40 -15.62
CA PRO A 283 15.46 1.77 -16.05
C PRO A 283 14.08 2.33 -15.68
N ASP A 284 13.05 1.47 -15.67
CA ASP A 284 11.69 1.85 -15.25
C ASP A 284 11.46 1.65 -13.75
N LEU A 285 12.10 0.64 -13.13
CA LEU A 285 11.86 0.24 -11.74
C LEU A 285 12.73 0.95 -10.69
N GLU A 286 13.89 1.50 -11.04
CA GLU A 286 14.86 2.00 -10.06
C GLU A 286 14.24 3.06 -9.14
N VAL A 287 13.60 4.08 -9.72
CA VAL A 287 13.03 5.19 -8.94
C VAL A 287 11.88 4.73 -8.04
N PRO A 288 10.85 4.01 -8.55
CA PRO A 288 9.80 3.46 -7.69
C PRO A 288 10.36 2.53 -6.61
N ALA A 289 11.27 1.61 -6.94
CA ALA A 289 11.83 0.67 -5.98
C ALA A 289 12.53 1.40 -4.83
N ARG A 290 13.36 2.40 -5.15
CA ARG A 290 14.02 3.25 -4.14
C ARG A 290 13.01 4.01 -3.29
N ALA A 291 11.94 4.56 -3.88
CA ALA A 291 10.88 5.23 -3.14
C ALA A 291 10.19 4.29 -2.13
N LEU A 292 9.91 3.05 -2.53
CA LEU A 292 9.30 2.05 -1.65
C LEU A 292 10.24 1.55 -0.55
N THR A 293 11.56 1.46 -0.81
CA THR A 293 12.55 1.19 0.24
C THR A 293 12.55 2.31 1.28
N VAL A 294 12.60 3.58 0.84
CA VAL A 294 12.57 4.74 1.74
C VAL A 294 11.25 4.79 2.53
N GLN A 295 10.10 4.55 1.87
CA GLN A 295 8.80 4.47 2.53
C GLN A 295 8.80 3.39 3.61
N THR A 296 9.34 2.20 3.32
CA THR A 296 9.39 1.08 4.26
C THR A 296 10.28 1.40 5.46
N ALA A 297 11.45 1.99 5.23
CA ALA A 297 12.35 2.44 6.29
C ALA A 297 11.70 3.51 7.18
N ALA A 298 11.03 4.50 6.58
CA ALA A 298 10.36 5.58 7.31
C ALA A 298 9.25 5.04 8.23
N LEU A 299 8.45 4.08 7.74
CA LEU A 299 7.42 3.43 8.55
C LEU A 299 8.01 2.58 9.67
N ALA A 300 9.14 1.90 9.43
CA ALA A 300 9.84 1.13 10.46
C ALA A 300 10.32 2.04 11.61
N VAL A 301 11.00 3.14 11.29
CA VAL A 301 11.44 4.14 12.28
C VAL A 301 10.25 4.75 13.02
N ALA A 302 9.17 5.11 12.31
CA ALA A 302 7.97 5.65 12.95
C ALA A 302 7.34 4.67 13.96
N LYS A 303 7.26 3.38 13.61
CA LYS A 303 6.74 2.33 14.49
C LYS A 303 7.66 2.07 15.67
N ALA A 304 8.97 2.02 15.45
CA ALA A 304 9.97 1.81 16.49
C ALA A 304 9.98 2.96 17.50
N ALA A 305 9.91 4.21 17.03
CA ALA A 305 9.80 5.39 17.88
C ALA A 305 8.50 5.38 18.71
N ALA A 306 7.34 5.14 18.08
CA ALA A 306 6.06 5.08 18.78
C ALA A 306 5.98 3.93 19.79
N GLY A 307 6.65 2.81 19.52
CA GLY A 307 6.72 1.66 20.40
C GLY A 307 7.89 1.68 21.39
N SER A 308 8.69 2.76 21.42
CA SER A 308 9.90 2.89 22.24
C SER A 308 10.82 1.66 22.17
N ARG A 309 11.03 1.12 20.97
CA ARG A 309 11.81 -0.11 20.73
C ARG A 309 12.93 0.13 19.71
N PRO A 310 14.00 -0.67 19.72
CA PRO A 310 14.97 -0.66 18.63
C PRO A 310 14.33 -1.17 17.32
N LEU A 311 15.00 -0.87 16.20
CA LEU A 311 14.73 -1.55 14.93
C LEU A 311 15.09 -3.03 15.05
N ASP A 312 14.27 -3.90 14.48
CA ASP A 312 14.66 -5.30 14.30
C ASP A 312 15.66 -5.47 13.14
N GLY A 313 16.16 -6.69 12.93
CA GLY A 313 17.17 -6.97 11.91
C GLY A 313 16.71 -6.69 10.47
N VAL A 314 15.42 -6.92 10.17
CA VAL A 314 14.86 -6.65 8.83
C VAL A 314 14.69 -5.14 8.64
N GLU A 315 14.16 -4.46 9.64
CA GLU A 315 13.99 -3.00 9.64
C GLU A 315 15.34 -2.28 9.51
N ALA A 316 16.37 -2.74 10.21
CA ALA A 316 17.73 -2.22 10.09
C ALA A 316 18.31 -2.43 8.68
N ALA A 317 18.13 -3.63 8.09
CA ALA A 317 18.61 -3.92 6.73
C ALA A 317 17.99 -3.01 5.66
N VAL A 318 16.71 -2.61 5.84
CA VAL A 318 16.03 -1.67 4.95
C VAL A 318 16.57 -0.24 5.12
N VAL A 319 16.94 0.17 6.34
CA VAL A 319 17.64 1.44 6.58
C VAL A 319 19.03 1.43 5.94
N ASP A 320 19.77 0.32 6.05
CA ASP A 320 21.08 0.17 5.41
C ASP A 320 20.98 0.22 3.88
N ALA A 321 19.89 -0.30 3.30
CA ALA A 321 19.62 -0.14 1.87
C ALA A 321 19.44 1.34 1.49
N CYS A 322 18.77 2.14 2.33
CA CYS A 322 18.68 3.59 2.12
C CYS A 322 20.07 4.26 2.19
N ALA A 323 20.94 3.82 3.10
CA ALA A 323 22.32 4.32 3.16
C ALA A 323 23.08 4.03 1.85
N ARG A 324 22.99 2.81 1.32
CA ARG A 324 23.64 2.44 0.04
C ARG A 324 23.15 3.29 -1.14
N MET A 325 21.88 3.67 -1.17
CA MET A 325 21.34 4.58 -2.21
C MET A 325 21.95 5.99 -2.15
N THR A 326 22.40 6.41 -0.97
CA THR A 326 22.99 7.74 -0.75
C THR A 326 24.49 7.77 -0.96
N SER A 327 25.17 6.64 -0.80
CA SER A 327 26.57 6.47 -1.16
C SER A 327 26.70 6.50 -2.68
N LEU A 328 27.50 7.42 -3.25
CA LEU A 328 27.93 7.25 -4.65
C LEU A 328 28.67 5.90 -4.78
N PRO A 329 28.68 5.26 -5.96
CA PRO A 329 29.70 4.26 -6.24
C PRO A 329 31.06 4.96 -6.25
N GLN A 330 31.72 4.99 -5.10
CA GLN A 330 33.08 5.51 -4.94
C GLN A 330 34.13 4.57 -5.58
N GLN A 331 33.69 3.58 -6.37
CA GLN A 331 34.51 2.53 -6.99
C GLN A 331 34.63 2.62 -8.52
N LEU A 332 34.25 3.74 -9.15
CA LEU A 332 34.49 3.98 -10.59
C LEU A 332 35.22 5.30 -10.88
N ALA A 333 35.88 5.90 -9.89
CA ALA A 333 36.86 6.94 -10.20
C ALA A 333 38.05 6.24 -10.92
N PRO A 334 38.41 6.61 -12.16
CA PRO A 334 39.64 6.14 -12.75
C PRO A 334 40.80 6.51 -11.81
N PRO A 335 41.85 5.68 -11.70
CA PRO A 335 43.04 6.07 -10.97
C PRO A 335 43.49 7.43 -11.53
N GLY A 336 43.64 8.41 -10.63
CA GLY A 336 44.24 9.70 -11.00
C GLY A 336 45.60 9.44 -11.66
N PRO A 337 46.04 10.31 -12.58
CA PRO A 337 47.27 10.08 -13.30
C PRO A 337 48.44 9.89 -12.33
N ASP A 338 49.20 8.81 -12.53
CA ASP A 338 50.49 8.63 -11.88
C ASP A 338 51.35 9.85 -12.18
N VAL A 339 51.60 10.64 -11.14
CA VAL A 339 52.68 11.63 -11.16
C VAL A 339 53.93 10.85 -10.75
N GLY A 340 54.83 10.68 -11.71
CA GLY A 340 56.02 9.82 -11.62
C GLY A 340 57.01 10.15 -10.53
#